data_AF-A0AAW2R0Y2-F1
#
_entry.id   AF-A0AAW2R0Y2-F1
#
_cell.length_a   1.000
_cell.length_b   1.000
_cell.length_c   1.000
_cell.angle_alpha   90.00
_cell.angle_beta   90.00
_cell.angle_gamma   90.00
#
_symmetry.space_group_name_H-M   'P 1'
#
loop_
_entity.id
_entity.type
_entity.pdbx_description
1 polymer ?
#
loop_
_entity_poly.entity_id
_entity_poly.type
_entity_poly.pdbx_seq_one_letter_code
_entity_poly.pdbx_strand_id
1 'polypeptide(L)'
;MKYYPLLPRKEKKTVRPKSTHNPLGDITTHKRWSTADEALFAKLCIEGSLKEEVYIAAYLACWLCTFVLPGKDVNSIRPSTFKMASIMKSGRRVNLVILVLASIYDDLNTIVTSSRPACTGPSFHVHFVYAWLPSYFKTHYLVWQRLRGPKIARFSGERGAKYYDR
;
A
#
# COMPACT_ATOMS: atom_id res chain seq x y z
N MET A 1 -11.83 6.84 -33.53
CA MET A 1 -11.02 5.69 -33.08
C MET A 1 -11.97 4.52 -32.86
N LYS A 2 -11.94 3.47 -33.71
CA LYS A 2 -12.84 2.31 -33.57
C LYS A 2 -12.28 1.36 -32.51
N TYR A 3 -13.02 1.14 -31.44
CA TYR A 3 -12.62 0.21 -30.37
C TYR A 3 -13.01 -1.20 -30.81
N TYR A 4 -12.04 -2.04 -31.14
CA TYR A 4 -12.28 -3.46 -31.40
C TYR A 4 -12.36 -4.22 -30.07
N PRO A 5 -13.37 -5.08 -29.85
CA PRO A 5 -13.40 -5.93 -28.67
C PRO A 5 -12.17 -6.84 -28.66
N LEU A 6 -11.46 -6.86 -27.54
CA LEU A 6 -10.37 -7.81 -27.35
C LEU A 6 -10.92 -9.24 -27.43
N LEU A 7 -10.26 -10.10 -28.21
CA LEU A 7 -10.62 -11.52 -28.30
C LEU A 7 -10.68 -12.16 -26.90
N PRO A 8 -11.60 -13.11 -26.66
CA PRO A 8 -11.70 -13.79 -25.37
C PRO A 8 -10.37 -14.49 -25.03
N ARG A 9 -9.63 -13.93 -24.08
CA ARG A 9 -8.38 -14.53 -23.61
C ARG A 9 -8.71 -15.81 -22.83
N LYS A 10 -8.12 -16.93 -23.23
CA LYS A 10 -8.28 -18.20 -22.52
C LYS A 10 -7.67 -18.10 -21.12
N GLU A 11 -8.41 -18.58 -20.11
CA GLU A 11 -7.87 -18.68 -18.74
C GLU A 11 -6.68 -19.64 -18.74
N LYS A 12 -5.55 -19.22 -18.16
CA LYS A 12 -4.33 -20.04 -18.09
C LYS A 12 -4.26 -20.90 -16.82
N LYS A 13 -5.03 -20.53 -15.80
CA LYS A 13 -5.12 -21.25 -14.54
C LYS A 13 -6.52 -21.82 -14.38
N THR A 14 -6.64 -22.92 -13.65
CA THR A 14 -7.93 -23.56 -13.31
C THR A 14 -8.17 -23.59 -11.81
N VAL A 15 -7.12 -23.40 -11.01
CA VAL A 15 -7.15 -23.48 -9.55
C VAL A 15 -7.44 -22.11 -8.94
N ARG A 16 -8.41 -22.05 -8.02
CA ARG A 16 -8.77 -20.84 -7.28
C ARG A 16 -8.06 -20.82 -5.91
N PRO A 17 -7.58 -19.65 -5.44
CA PRO A 17 -7.02 -19.54 -4.10
C PRO A 17 -8.12 -19.77 -3.05
N LYS A 18 -7.81 -20.56 -2.00
CA LYS A 18 -8.74 -20.93 -0.93
C LYS A 18 -8.78 -19.91 0.22
N SER A 19 -7.73 -19.12 0.40
CA SER A 19 -7.58 -18.18 1.52
C SER A 19 -6.65 -17.01 1.14
N THR A 20 -6.70 -15.94 1.93
CA THR A 20 -5.83 -14.76 1.79
C THR A 20 -5.03 -14.55 3.07
N HIS A 21 -3.76 -14.19 2.98
CA HIS A 21 -2.93 -13.80 4.13
C HIS A 21 -3.09 -12.31 4.49
N ASN A 22 -4.28 -11.75 4.28
CA ASN A 22 -4.51 -10.34 4.56
C ASN A 22 -4.53 -10.13 6.08
N PRO A 23 -3.81 -9.14 6.61
CA PRO A 23 -3.89 -8.80 8.02
C PRO A 23 -5.29 -8.30 8.37
N LEU A 24 -5.73 -8.54 9.60
CA LEU A 24 -7.06 -8.11 10.09
C LEU A 24 -7.18 -6.58 10.21
N GLY A 25 -6.06 -5.85 10.10
CA GLY A 25 -6.02 -4.40 10.23
C GLY A 25 -6.08 -3.90 11.67
N ASP A 26 -6.00 -4.81 12.65
CA ASP A 26 -5.92 -4.44 14.06
C ASP A 26 -4.48 -4.08 14.43
N ILE A 27 -4.27 -2.85 14.91
CA ILE A 27 -2.97 -2.37 15.38
C ILE A 27 -2.98 -2.58 16.90
N THR A 28 -2.40 -3.69 17.36
CA THR A 28 -2.30 -3.98 18.79
C THR A 28 -1.45 -2.92 19.48
N THR A 29 -1.90 -2.44 20.64
CA THR A 29 -1.13 -1.52 21.47
C THR A 29 0.17 -2.16 21.96
N HIS A 30 1.27 -1.42 21.90
CA HIS A 30 2.57 -1.87 22.41
C HIS A 30 2.51 -1.91 23.95
N LYS A 31 2.47 -3.12 24.53
CA LYS A 31 2.37 -3.28 25.98
C LYS A 31 3.70 -3.11 26.72
N ARG A 32 4.85 -3.17 26.03
CA ARG A 32 6.18 -3.00 26.63
C ARG A 32 7.18 -2.52 25.57
N TRP A 33 7.91 -1.45 25.88
CA TRP A 33 9.01 -0.94 25.04
C TRP A 33 10.27 -1.77 25.28
N SER A 34 11.03 -2.04 24.21
CA SER A 34 12.34 -2.69 24.34
C SER A 34 13.39 -1.68 24.81
N THR A 35 14.53 -2.16 25.32
CA THR A 35 15.66 -1.29 25.69
C THR A 35 16.15 -0.44 24.51
N ALA A 36 16.05 -0.97 23.28
CA ALA A 36 16.41 -0.24 22.07
C ALA A 36 15.42 0.90 21.77
N ASP A 37 14.12 0.66 21.94
CA ASP A 37 13.09 1.69 21.77
C ASP A 37 13.26 2.81 22.79
N GLU A 38 13.52 2.44 24.05
CA GLU A 38 13.77 3.41 25.13
C GLU A 38 14.99 4.30 24.84
N ALA A 39 16.07 3.72 24.32
CA ALA A 39 17.24 4.49 23.90
C ALA A 39 16.93 5.44 22.74
N LEU A 40 16.08 5.03 21.79
CA LEU A 40 15.64 5.89 20.69
C LEU A 40 14.75 7.04 21.17
N PHE A 41 13.80 6.79 22.06
CA PHE A 41 12.96 7.83 22.65
C PHE A 41 13.79 8.84 23.44
N ALA A 42 14.78 8.37 24.21
CA ALA A 42 15.71 9.24 24.93
C ALA A 42 16.54 10.11 23.97
N LYS A 43 17.07 9.52 22.89
CA LYS A 43 17.82 10.25 21.85
C LYS A 43 16.99 11.33 21.17
N LEU A 44 15.69 11.09 21.02
CA LEU A 44 14.74 12.04 20.42
C LEU A 44 14.10 13.00 21.44
N CYS A 45 14.51 12.93 22.71
CA CYS A 45 13.97 13.72 23.82
C CYS A 45 12.44 13.65 23.94
N ILE A 46 11.87 12.46 23.72
CA ILE A 46 10.42 12.26 23.74
C ILE A 46 9.96 11.99 25.18
N GLU A 47 9.02 12.81 25.66
CA GLU A 47 8.40 12.63 26.97
C GLU A 47 7.68 11.28 27.08
N GLY A 48 7.73 10.64 28.25
CA GLY A 48 7.13 9.32 28.48
C GLY A 48 5.66 9.23 28.09
N SER A 49 4.90 10.30 28.34
CA SER A 49 3.47 10.44 27.99
C SER A 49 3.20 10.44 26.48
N LEU A 50 4.18 10.85 25.66
CA LEU A 50 4.06 11.00 24.21
C LEU A 50 4.62 9.80 23.43
N LYS A 51 5.32 8.86 24.07
CA LYS A 51 6.01 7.74 23.39
C LYS A 51 5.07 6.92 22.50
N GLU A 52 3.91 6.53 23.01
CA GLU A 52 2.93 5.77 22.25
C GLU A 52 2.38 6.58 21.06
N GLU A 53 2.11 7.87 21.27
CA GLU A 53 1.59 8.73 20.22
C GLU A 53 2.58 8.92 19.07
N VAL A 54 3.84 9.20 19.43
CA VAL A 54 4.93 9.38 18.48
C VAL A 54 5.22 8.08 17.76
N TYR A 55 5.17 6.94 18.44
CA TYR A 55 5.34 5.63 17.82
C TYR A 55 4.26 5.35 16.78
N ILE A 56 2.98 5.54 17.12
CA ILE A 56 1.87 5.32 16.18
C ILE A 56 1.97 6.29 15.00
N ALA A 57 2.28 7.56 15.25
CA ALA A 57 2.48 8.55 14.20
C ALA A 57 3.67 8.19 13.29
N ALA A 58 4.79 7.74 13.84
CA ALA A 58 5.95 7.28 13.07
C ALA A 58 5.62 6.04 12.24
N TYR A 59 4.93 5.06 12.83
CA TYR A 59 4.46 3.86 12.14
C TYR A 59 3.56 4.21 10.95
N LEU A 60 2.56 5.07 11.18
CA LEU A 60 1.67 5.56 10.11
C LEU A 60 2.46 6.34 9.05
N ALA A 61 3.45 7.14 9.45
CA ALA A 61 4.26 7.89 8.51
C ALA A 61 5.15 6.97 7.65
N CYS A 62 5.75 5.93 8.24
CA CYS A 62 6.47 4.88 7.52
C CYS A 62 5.55 4.14 6.54
N TRP A 63 4.32 3.82 6.96
CA TRP A 63 3.34 3.19 6.09
C TRP A 63 2.96 4.10 4.92
N LEU A 64 2.69 5.38 5.17
CA LEU A 64 2.40 6.37 4.12
C LEU A 64 3.59 6.57 3.18
N CYS A 65 4.81 6.68 3.70
CA CYS A 65 6.03 6.79 2.90
C CYS A 65 6.33 5.51 2.10
N THR A 66 5.88 4.35 2.53
CA THR A 66 6.10 3.09 1.79
C THR A 66 5.02 2.87 0.73
N PHE A 67 3.76 3.14 1.08
CA PHE A 67 2.61 2.72 0.30
C PHE A 67 1.80 3.84 -0.31
N VAL A 68 1.95 5.11 0.05
CA VAL A 68 1.08 6.19 -0.50
C VAL A 68 1.88 7.28 -1.18
N LEU A 69 3.01 7.66 -0.59
CA LEU A 69 3.91 8.71 -1.07
C LEU A 69 5.36 8.20 -1.01
N PRO A 70 5.73 7.21 -1.84
CA PRO A 70 7.08 6.66 -1.92
C PRO A 70 8.08 7.78 -2.16
N GLY A 71 8.90 8.02 -1.14
CA GLY A 71 10.06 8.89 -1.26
C GLY A 71 11.16 8.21 -2.06
N LYS A 72 12.07 9.00 -2.65
CA LYS A 72 13.31 8.47 -3.22
C LYS A 72 14.26 7.94 -2.13
N ASP A 73 14.09 8.44 -0.90
CA ASP A 73 14.90 8.10 0.26
C ASP A 73 14.20 7.01 1.10
N VAL A 74 14.56 5.76 0.83
CA VAL A 74 13.92 4.53 1.35
C VAL A 74 13.89 4.46 2.89
N ASN A 75 14.81 5.17 3.57
CA ASN A 75 14.97 5.12 5.03
C ASN A 75 14.63 6.43 5.74
N SER A 76 13.87 7.32 5.09
CA SER A 76 13.50 8.60 5.69
C SER A 76 12.00 8.84 5.71
N ILE A 77 11.53 9.43 6.81
CA ILE A 77 10.17 9.94 6.91
C ILE A 77 10.20 11.40 6.48
N ARG A 78 9.44 11.76 5.45
CA ARG A 78 9.25 13.17 5.08
C ARG A 78 8.54 13.89 6.23
N PRO A 79 9.01 15.07 6.67
CA PRO A 79 8.36 15.82 7.75
C PRO A 79 6.87 16.11 7.50
N SER A 80 6.49 16.38 6.24
CA SER A 80 5.10 16.57 5.84
C SER A 80 4.25 15.31 6.04
N THR A 81 4.78 14.13 5.69
CA THR A 81 4.11 12.85 5.91
C THR A 81 3.95 12.56 7.40
N PHE A 82 4.97 12.84 8.21
CA PHE A 82 4.87 12.69 9.66
C PHE A 82 3.79 13.58 10.28
N LYS A 83 3.70 14.85 9.85
CA LYS A 83 2.62 15.75 10.28
C LYS A 83 1.24 15.21 9.94
N MET A 84 1.06 14.68 8.72
CA MET A 84 -0.20 14.05 8.31
C MET A 84 -0.51 12.79 9.12
N ALA A 85 0.50 11.97 9.41
CA ALA A 85 0.35 10.78 10.24
C ALA A 85 -0.05 11.12 11.68
N SER A 86 0.51 12.20 12.25
CA SER A 86 0.10 12.72 13.57
C SER A 86 -1.37 13.16 13.59
N ILE A 87 -1.83 13.83 12.53
CA ILE A 87 -3.24 14.20 12.34
C ILE A 87 -4.13 12.95 12.25
N MET A 88 -3.70 11.92 11.51
CA MET A 88 -4.44 10.66 11.39
C MET A 88 -4.51 9.91 12.72
N LYS A 89 -3.40 9.90 13.50
CA LYS A 89 -3.36 9.33 14.86
C LYS A 89 -4.35 10.02 15.79
N SER A 90 -4.60 11.32 15.63
CA SER A 90 -5.60 12.04 16.42
C SER A 90 -7.06 11.67 16.07
N GLY A 91 -7.27 10.68 15.19
CA GLY A 91 -8.59 10.23 14.75
C GLY A 91 -9.17 11.03 13.57
N ARG A 92 -8.44 12.02 13.04
CA ARG A 92 -8.92 12.77 11.86
C ARG A 92 -8.80 11.89 10.62
N ARG A 93 -9.93 11.73 9.92
CA ARG A 93 -9.99 10.98 8.67
C ARG A 93 -9.42 11.81 7.54
N VAL A 94 -8.46 11.26 6.81
CA VAL A 94 -7.84 11.88 5.64
C VAL A 94 -8.17 11.04 4.41
N ASN A 95 -8.58 11.68 3.32
CA ASN A 95 -8.84 10.98 2.06
C ASN A 95 -7.53 10.70 1.33
N LEU A 96 -7.04 9.47 1.40
CA LEU A 96 -5.81 9.03 0.73
C LEU A 96 -5.97 8.82 -0.77
N VAL A 97 -7.21 8.75 -1.30
CA VAL A 97 -7.44 8.45 -2.73
C VAL A 97 -6.80 9.50 -3.62
N ILE A 98 -6.92 10.78 -3.25
CA ILE A 98 -6.37 11.89 -4.04
C ILE A 98 -4.83 11.80 -4.06
N LEU A 99 -4.21 11.49 -2.92
CA LEU A 99 -2.76 11.35 -2.80
C LEU A 99 -2.22 10.18 -3.61
N VAL A 100 -2.88 9.01 -3.52
CA VAL A 100 -2.51 7.81 -4.30
C VAL A 100 -2.68 8.05 -5.80
N LEU A 101 -3.73 8.74 -6.23
CA LEU A 101 -3.90 9.07 -7.64
C LEU A 101 -2.80 10.02 -8.12
N ALA A 102 -2.51 11.07 -7.36
CA ALA A 102 -1.46 12.02 -7.69
C ALA A 102 -0.09 11.33 -7.82
N SER A 103 0.26 10.42 -6.90
CA SER A 103 1.52 9.67 -6.98
C SER A 103 1.57 8.74 -8.19
N ILE A 104 0.48 8.01 -8.49
CA ILE A 104 0.40 7.18 -9.71
C ILE A 104 0.60 8.03 -10.97
N TYR A 105 -0.03 9.21 -11.05
CA TYR A 105 0.13 10.08 -12.20
C TYR A 105 1.56 10.61 -12.33
N ASP A 106 2.19 11.00 -11.23
CA ASP A 106 3.59 11.47 -11.20
C ASP A 106 4.57 10.37 -11.65
N ASP A 107 4.38 9.15 -11.14
CA ASP A 107 5.17 7.97 -11.53
C ASP A 107 5.01 7.67 -13.03
N LEU A 108 3.77 7.64 -13.53
CA LEU A 108 3.49 7.40 -14.95
C LEU A 108 4.08 8.49 -15.83
N ASN A 109 3.95 9.75 -15.44
CA ASN A 109 4.52 10.88 -16.16
C ASN A 109 6.06 10.77 -16.20
N THR A 110 6.68 10.36 -15.09
CA THR A 110 8.13 10.10 -15.03
C THR A 110 8.55 8.98 -15.97
N ILE A 111 7.77 7.90 -16.09
CA ILE A 111 8.04 6.80 -17.03
C ILE A 111 7.92 7.29 -18.47
N VAL A 112 6.85 8.01 -18.81
CA VAL A 112 6.58 8.49 -20.18
C VAL A 112 7.63 9.51 -20.65
N THR A 113 8.11 10.36 -19.74
CA THR A 113 9.11 11.40 -20.05
C THR A 113 10.56 10.91 -19.94
N SER A 114 10.78 9.70 -19.43
CA SER A 114 12.11 9.11 -19.33
C SER A 114 12.66 8.70 -20.70
N SER A 115 13.93 9.00 -20.95
CA SER A 115 14.66 8.51 -22.12
C SER A 115 14.93 7.00 -22.08
N ARG A 116 14.79 6.36 -20.90
CA ARG A 116 14.98 4.93 -20.67
C ARG A 116 13.87 4.37 -19.77
N PRO A 117 12.64 4.18 -20.30
CA PRO A 117 11.48 3.75 -19.51
C PRO A 117 11.63 2.35 -18.89
N ALA A 118 12.51 1.50 -19.44
CA ALA A 118 12.82 0.18 -18.87
C ALA A 118 13.77 0.23 -17.65
N CYS A 119 14.38 1.39 -17.36
CA CYS A 119 15.37 1.55 -16.29
C CYS A 119 14.91 2.53 -15.19
N THR A 120 13.68 3.03 -15.25
CA THR A 120 13.12 3.84 -14.17
C THR A 120 12.92 2.95 -12.94
N GLY A 121 13.47 3.40 -11.81
CA GLY A 121 13.59 2.62 -10.56
C GLY A 121 12.27 2.07 -9.97
N PRO A 122 12.36 1.37 -8.83
CA PRO A 122 11.36 0.40 -8.37
C PRO A 122 10.08 0.99 -7.76
N SER A 123 9.71 2.24 -8.05
CA SER A 123 8.72 2.98 -7.27
C SER A 123 7.29 2.96 -7.81
N PHE A 124 6.96 2.14 -8.81
CA PHE A 124 5.60 2.16 -9.32
C PHE A 124 4.64 1.55 -8.28
N HIS A 125 3.59 2.29 -7.93
CA HIS A 125 2.42 1.86 -7.16
C HIS A 125 1.58 0.74 -7.84
N VAL A 126 2.25 -0.20 -8.50
CA VAL A 126 1.68 -1.32 -9.24
C VAL A 126 0.72 -2.13 -8.38
N HIS A 127 0.94 -2.18 -7.07
CA HIS A 127 0.08 -2.89 -6.14
C HIS A 127 -1.34 -2.31 -6.09
N PHE A 128 -1.53 -0.98 -6.15
CA PHE A 128 -2.88 -0.40 -6.23
C PHE A 128 -3.53 -0.68 -7.59
N VAL A 129 -2.77 -0.57 -8.67
CA VAL A 129 -3.27 -0.88 -10.02
C VAL A 129 -3.66 -2.35 -10.11
N TYR A 130 -2.83 -3.24 -9.56
CA TYR A 130 -3.06 -4.67 -9.51
C TYR A 130 -4.26 -5.03 -8.65
N ALA A 131 -4.52 -4.27 -7.58
CA ALA A 131 -5.67 -4.45 -6.71
C ALA A 131 -6.96 -3.83 -7.31
N TRP A 132 -6.84 -2.79 -8.14
CA TRP A 132 -7.94 -2.13 -8.85
C TRP A 132 -8.40 -2.90 -10.10
N LEU A 133 -7.47 -3.39 -10.92
CA LEU A 133 -7.73 -4.13 -12.16
C LEU A 133 -8.78 -5.25 -12.02
N PRO A 134 -8.72 -6.15 -11.02
CA PRO A 134 -9.72 -7.19 -10.88
C PRO A 134 -11.12 -6.70 -10.51
N SER A 135 -11.26 -5.48 -10.00
CA SER A 135 -12.57 -4.90 -9.69
C SER A 135 -13.37 -4.52 -10.95
N TYR A 136 -12.67 -4.24 -12.05
CA TYR A 136 -13.26 -3.80 -13.32
C TYR A 136 -13.07 -4.81 -14.45
N PHE A 137 -11.99 -5.58 -14.41
CA PHE A 137 -11.65 -6.57 -15.40
C PHE A 137 -11.67 -7.96 -14.76
N LYS A 138 -12.18 -8.97 -15.48
CA LYS A 138 -12.25 -10.38 -15.01
C LYS A 138 -10.86 -11.04 -15.02
N THR A 139 -9.86 -10.40 -14.43
CA THR A 139 -8.43 -10.76 -14.49
C THR A 139 -8.01 -11.70 -13.37
N HIS A 140 -8.74 -11.74 -12.25
CA HIS A 140 -8.41 -12.54 -11.08
C HIS A 140 -9.57 -13.44 -10.63
N TYR A 141 -9.25 -14.52 -9.91
CA TYR A 141 -10.24 -15.30 -9.18
C TYR A 141 -10.66 -14.57 -7.90
N LEU A 142 -11.94 -14.73 -7.55
CA LEU A 142 -12.43 -14.33 -6.23
C LEU A 142 -11.95 -15.34 -5.20
N VAL A 143 -11.39 -14.84 -4.10
CA VAL A 143 -11.13 -15.64 -2.92
C VAL A 143 -12.32 -15.57 -1.99
N TRP A 144 -12.75 -16.76 -1.52
CA TRP A 144 -13.80 -16.86 -0.51
C TRP A 144 -13.27 -16.28 0.81
N GLN A 145 -13.70 -15.07 1.15
CA GLN A 145 -13.42 -14.47 2.44
C GLN A 145 -14.65 -14.62 3.34
N ARG A 146 -14.46 -15.24 4.51
CA ARG A 146 -15.46 -15.25 5.59
C ARG A 146 -15.65 -13.87 6.23
N LEU A 147 -14.74 -12.93 5.99
CA LEU A 147 -14.74 -11.61 6.61
C LEU A 147 -15.34 -10.54 5.69
N ARG A 148 -16.18 -9.68 6.28
CA ARG A 148 -16.79 -8.50 5.65
C ARG A 148 -15.74 -7.37 5.55
N GLY A 149 -14.63 -7.62 4.86
CA GLY A 149 -13.50 -6.69 4.71
C GLY A 149 -13.58 -5.80 3.45
N PRO A 150 -12.56 -4.96 3.20
CA PRO A 150 -12.47 -4.12 2.01
C PRO A 150 -12.63 -4.95 0.72
N LYS A 151 -13.45 -4.51 -0.24
CA LYS A 151 -13.73 -5.25 -1.49
C LYS A 151 -12.47 -5.70 -2.23
N ILE A 152 -11.42 -4.89 -2.14
CA ILE A 152 -10.13 -5.12 -2.78
C ILE A 152 -9.41 -6.37 -2.25
N ALA A 153 -9.65 -6.72 -0.98
CA ALA A 153 -9.06 -7.89 -0.33
C ALA A 153 -9.52 -9.20 -0.98
N ARG A 154 -10.67 -9.22 -1.66
CA ARG A 154 -11.26 -10.41 -2.31
C ARG A 154 -10.45 -10.92 -3.50
N PHE A 155 -9.58 -10.09 -4.04
CA PHE A 155 -8.70 -10.44 -5.16
C PHE A 155 -7.24 -10.63 -4.73
N SER A 156 -6.96 -10.48 -3.44
CA SER A 156 -5.66 -10.80 -2.83
C SER A 156 -5.49 -12.32 -2.75
N GLY A 157 -4.27 -12.82 -2.90
CA GLY A 157 -3.94 -14.24 -2.84
C GLY A 157 -2.87 -14.63 -3.85
N GLU A 158 -1.90 -15.44 -3.41
CA GLU A 158 -0.88 -15.97 -4.30
C GLU A 158 -1.55 -16.69 -5.47
N ARG A 159 -1.09 -16.43 -6.70
CA ARG A 159 -1.61 -17.02 -7.94
C ARG A 159 -3.06 -16.67 -8.29
N GLY A 160 -3.64 -15.62 -7.70
CA GLY A 160 -5.01 -15.18 -8.00
C GLY A 160 -5.26 -14.71 -9.43
N ALA A 161 -4.22 -14.30 -10.18
CA ALA A 161 -4.33 -13.87 -11.57
C ALA A 161 -4.60 -15.04 -12.54
N LYS A 162 -5.62 -14.88 -13.38
CA LYS A 162 -6.09 -15.89 -14.35
C LYS A 162 -5.24 -16.02 -15.61
N TYR A 163 -4.53 -14.96 -15.97
CA TYR A 163 -3.95 -14.79 -17.31
C TYR A 163 -2.44 -14.54 -17.32
N TYR A 164 -1.82 -14.36 -16.15
CA TYR A 164 -0.41 -14.04 -15.98
C TYR A 164 0.32 -15.21 -15.32
N ASP A 165 1.50 -15.52 -15.86
CA ASP A 165 2.45 -16.49 -15.32
C ASP A 165 3.48 -15.77 -14.44
N ARG A 166 4.21 -16.53 -13.61
CA ARG A 166 5.28 -16.00 -12.75
C ARG A 166 6.57 -15.86 -13.55
#